data_AF-A0A9Q1KQP5-F1
#
_entry.id   AF-A0A9Q1KQP5-F1
#
_cell.length_a   1.000
_cell.length_b   1.000
_cell.length_c   1.000
_cell.angle_alpha   90.00
_cell.angle_beta   90.00
_cell.angle_gamma   90.00
#
_symmetry.space_group_name_H-M   'P 1'
#
loop_
_entity.id
_entity.type
_entity.pdbx_description
1 polymer ?
#
loop_
_entity_poly.entity_id
_entity_poly.type
_entity_poly.pdbx_seq_one_letter_code
_entity_poly.pdbx_strand_id
1 'polypeptide(L)'
;MALRMCTNYLRPSSIKLIRSDKPTKFHSFGVRNCSSFAVDADNSPKVHFDFSISCFVAKNLSFLPLALWVDLLRASLFWVLLQIVIVLLTDYGSIPCLKVGFNRALAWLQKCAFLKQISYNFYASLSMILVCKQWQLVLQVKEKLEKDYHDLPVGKNGRDDEEMIFWFLKDRRFSVDDAVKKLTKAIKWREEFGVSDLSEDSVKAAAETGKSFLHDFLDVNGRSVLVVVASKHFPRMQDPIEDEKLCVFLIEKALSKLPEGKEDVLVIIDLRGFGTENADLKFLTFLIDVFYCYYPKRLGQVLLVEAPFVFKPIWQLTKPLLKSYASLVRFCSLKTVQEEYFTEETLPASFRDGEGYTVYNAAKSTKISGN
;
A
#
# COMPACT_ATOMS: atom_id res chain seq x y z
N MET A 1 -7.86 1.43 14.81
CA MET A 1 -6.60 1.37 14.04
C MET A 1 -5.68 0.22 14.45
N ALA A 2 -5.33 0.04 15.74
CA ALA A 2 -4.50 -1.09 16.20
C ALA A 2 -5.02 -2.47 15.76
N LEU A 3 -6.34 -2.70 15.83
CA LEU A 3 -7.01 -3.88 15.25
C LEU A 3 -6.80 -4.01 13.73
N ARG A 4 -6.87 -2.90 12.97
CA ARG A 4 -6.61 -2.88 11.51
C ARG A 4 -5.15 -3.19 11.18
N MET A 5 -4.22 -2.68 11.99
CA MET A 5 -2.80 -3.03 11.89
C MET A 5 -2.60 -4.53 12.14
N CYS A 6 -3.19 -5.09 13.20
CA CYS A 6 -3.13 -6.52 13.49
C CYS A 6 -3.74 -7.38 12.37
N THR A 7 -4.89 -6.99 11.80
CA THR A 7 -5.52 -7.76 10.71
C THR A 7 -4.71 -7.75 9.42
N ASN A 8 -3.97 -6.68 9.13
CA ASN A 8 -3.11 -6.61 7.94
C ASN A 8 -1.82 -7.45 8.09
N TYR A 9 -1.26 -7.54 9.30
CA TYR A 9 -0.10 -8.41 9.57
C TYR A 9 -0.46 -9.90 9.72
N LEU A 10 -1.70 -10.22 10.11
CA LEU A 10 -2.14 -11.59 10.37
C LEU A 10 -2.81 -12.29 9.17
N ARG A 11 -3.03 -11.60 8.03
CA ARG A 11 -3.52 -12.26 6.80
C ARG A 11 -2.36 -12.91 6.05
N PRO A 12 -2.30 -14.24 5.94
CA PRO A 12 -1.35 -14.88 5.03
C PRO A 12 -1.81 -14.61 3.61
N SER A 13 -1.01 -13.90 2.82
CA SER A 13 -1.12 -13.94 1.37
C SER A 13 -0.81 -15.38 0.93
N SER A 14 -1.83 -16.11 0.46
CA SER A 14 -1.70 -17.39 -0.24
C SER A 14 -1.43 -18.64 0.62
N ILE A 15 -2.43 -19.12 1.36
CA ILE A 15 -2.54 -20.56 1.68
C ILE A 15 -3.91 -21.06 1.22
N LYS A 16 -3.95 -21.75 0.07
CA LYS A 16 -5.11 -22.58 -0.30
C LYS A 16 -5.20 -23.72 0.72
N LEU A 17 -6.23 -23.72 1.56
CA LEU A 17 -6.58 -24.84 2.42
C LEU A 17 -6.90 -26.06 1.54
N ILE A 18 -5.95 -27.00 1.44
CA ILE A 18 -6.23 -28.32 0.86
C ILE A 18 -7.14 -29.05 1.85
N ARG A 19 -8.42 -29.20 1.50
CA ARG A 19 -9.33 -30.13 2.21
C ARG A 19 -8.79 -31.55 2.03
N SER A 20 -8.49 -32.21 3.14
CA SER A 20 -8.17 -33.64 3.16
C SER A 20 -9.37 -34.39 3.71
N ASP A 21 -10.09 -35.09 2.83
CA ASP A 21 -11.13 -36.05 3.19
C ASP A 21 -10.49 -37.30 3.81
N LYS A 22 -10.53 -37.42 5.15
CA LYS A 22 -10.61 -38.69 5.91
C LYS A 22 -10.76 -38.43 7.42
N PRO A 23 -11.58 -39.21 8.15
CA PRO A 23 -11.85 -38.95 9.56
C PRO A 23 -10.79 -39.62 10.44
N THR A 24 -10.04 -38.83 11.21
CA THR A 24 -9.24 -39.33 12.34
C THR A 24 -9.86 -38.86 13.64
N LYS A 25 -10.39 -39.81 14.43
CA LYS A 25 -10.87 -39.58 15.80
C LYS A 25 -9.71 -39.12 16.69
N PHE A 26 -9.81 -37.91 17.24
CA PHE A 26 -9.04 -37.48 18.40
C PHE A 26 -10.00 -37.10 19.52
N HIS A 27 -9.71 -37.56 20.74
CA HIS A 27 -10.48 -37.25 21.95
C HIS A 27 -10.56 -35.73 22.17
N SER A 28 -11.77 -35.26 22.41
CA SER A 28 -12.14 -33.86 22.61
C SER A 28 -11.56 -33.26 23.90
N PHE A 29 -10.71 -32.25 23.78
CA PHE A 29 -10.72 -31.11 24.71
C PHE A 29 -11.48 -29.99 24.00
N GLY A 30 -12.73 -29.80 24.40
CA GLY A 30 -13.68 -28.92 23.73
C GLY A 30 -13.29 -27.46 23.85
N VAL A 31 -12.86 -26.86 22.74
CA VAL A 31 -13.06 -25.43 22.50
C VAL A 31 -14.53 -25.29 22.11
N ARG A 32 -15.36 -24.76 23.02
CA ARG A 32 -16.73 -24.40 22.66
C ARG A 32 -16.68 -23.28 21.62
N ASN A 33 -17.32 -23.53 20.48
CA ASN A 33 -17.67 -22.50 19.50
C ASN A 33 -18.46 -21.40 20.21
N CYS A 34 -17.85 -20.23 20.39
CA CYS A 34 -18.58 -19.01 20.74
C CYS A 34 -19.13 -18.38 19.45
N SER A 35 -20.17 -19.02 18.91
CA SER A 35 -21.06 -18.41 17.93
C SER A 35 -22.48 -18.81 18.29
N SER A 36 -22.96 -18.30 19.43
CA SER A 36 -24.38 -18.24 19.75
C SER A 36 -24.84 -16.81 19.52
N PHE A 37 -25.54 -16.60 18.41
CA PHE A 37 -26.40 -15.43 18.23
C PHE A 37 -27.57 -15.56 19.20
N ALA A 38 -27.62 -14.71 20.22
CA ALA A 38 -28.84 -14.46 20.97
C ALA A 38 -29.40 -13.12 20.47
N VAL A 39 -30.66 -13.14 20.06
CA VAL A 39 -31.43 -11.96 19.65
C VAL A 39 -32.41 -11.68 20.77
N ASP A 40 -32.35 -10.48 21.37
CA ASP A 40 -33.38 -9.96 22.27
C ASP A 40 -33.64 -8.48 21.98
N ALA A 41 -34.79 -8.02 22.47
CA ALA A 41 -35.77 -7.14 21.84
C ALA A 41 -35.43 -5.64 21.59
N ASP A 42 -34.16 -5.23 21.53
CA ASP A 42 -33.79 -3.88 21.10
C ASP A 42 -32.65 -3.95 20.08
N ASN A 43 -32.99 -3.69 18.82
CA ASN A 43 -32.23 -4.02 17.61
C ASN A 43 -30.92 -3.21 17.43
N SER A 44 -30.00 -3.26 18.40
CA SER A 44 -28.68 -2.62 18.36
C SER A 44 -27.56 -3.65 18.55
N PRO A 45 -26.58 -3.77 17.63
CA PRO A 45 -25.50 -4.74 17.76
C PRO A 45 -24.44 -4.22 18.75
N LYS A 46 -24.51 -4.67 20.00
CA LYS A 46 -23.38 -4.56 20.93
C LYS A 46 -22.54 -5.83 20.87
N VAL A 47 -21.35 -5.70 20.29
CA VAL A 47 -20.34 -6.76 20.32
C VAL A 47 -19.63 -6.72 21.67
N HIS A 48 -19.99 -7.63 22.58
CA HIS A 48 -19.17 -7.93 23.75
C HIS A 48 -18.01 -8.84 23.32
N PHE A 49 -16.84 -8.25 23.06
CA PHE A 49 -15.59 -9.01 22.98
C PHE A 49 -14.99 -9.10 24.38
N ASP A 50 -14.77 -10.34 24.83
CA ASP A 50 -14.15 -10.64 26.11
C ASP A 50 -12.67 -10.22 26.09
N PHE A 51 -12.39 -9.05 26.67
CA PHE A 51 -11.06 -8.45 26.81
C PHE A 51 -10.13 -9.25 27.75
N SER A 52 -10.62 -10.30 28.41
CA SER A 52 -9.92 -11.02 29.47
C SER A 52 -8.68 -11.77 28.97
N ILE A 53 -8.71 -12.40 27.79
CA ILE A 53 -7.60 -13.28 27.34
C ILE A 53 -6.41 -12.49 26.79
N SER A 54 -6.63 -11.40 26.05
CA SER A 54 -5.54 -10.62 25.44
C SER A 54 -4.79 -9.73 26.45
N CYS A 55 -5.48 -9.16 27.43
CA CYS A 55 -4.83 -8.45 28.53
C CYS A 55 -4.12 -9.41 29.50
N PHE A 56 -4.62 -10.64 29.67
CA PHE A 56 -3.96 -11.66 30.48
C PHE A 56 -2.63 -12.13 29.86
N VAL A 57 -2.55 -12.28 28.54
CA VAL A 57 -1.27 -12.61 27.87
C VAL A 57 -0.28 -11.44 27.94
N ALA A 58 -0.75 -10.19 27.72
CA ALA A 58 0.11 -9.02 27.79
C ALA A 58 0.63 -8.71 29.22
N LYS A 59 -0.17 -8.93 30.27
CA LYS A 59 0.27 -8.77 31.68
C LYS A 59 1.15 -9.92 32.19
N ASN A 60 1.08 -11.12 31.60
CA ASN A 60 1.89 -12.27 32.04
C ASN A 60 3.18 -12.48 31.23
N LEU A 61 3.37 -11.79 30.09
CA LEU A 61 4.63 -11.84 29.32
C LEU A 61 5.82 -11.22 30.07
N SER A 62 5.58 -10.28 30.99
CA SER A 62 6.61 -9.72 31.89
C SER A 62 6.97 -10.63 33.06
N PHE A 63 6.27 -11.76 33.24
CA PHE A 63 6.45 -12.72 34.33
C PHE A 63 6.71 -14.16 33.83
N LEU A 64 7.04 -14.34 32.55
CA LEU A 64 7.42 -15.67 32.06
C LEU A 64 8.73 -16.11 32.75
N PRO A 65 8.75 -17.27 33.45
CA PRO A 65 9.95 -17.80 34.07
C PRO A 65 11.06 -17.94 33.02
N LEU A 66 12.32 -17.71 33.42
CA LEU A 66 13.49 -17.83 32.54
C LEU A 66 13.50 -19.15 31.74
N ALA A 67 12.94 -20.22 32.31
CA ALA A 67 12.75 -21.52 31.68
C ALA A 67 11.92 -21.48 30.38
N LEU A 68 10.82 -20.72 30.35
CA LEU A 68 9.96 -20.59 29.15
C LEU A 68 10.63 -19.74 28.06
N TRP A 69 11.43 -18.75 28.45
CA TRP A 69 12.29 -18.01 27.52
C TRP A 69 13.39 -18.88 26.93
N VAL A 70 14.02 -19.73 27.77
CA VAL A 70 15.02 -20.70 27.34
C VAL A 70 14.39 -21.76 26.42
N ASP A 71 13.16 -22.18 26.66
CA ASP A 71 12.47 -23.14 25.79
C ASP A 71 12.03 -22.51 24.46
N LEU A 72 11.66 -21.23 24.43
CA LEU A 72 11.42 -20.45 23.21
C LEU A 72 12.72 -20.19 22.41
N LEU A 73 13.83 -19.91 23.10
CA LEU A 73 15.16 -19.81 22.50
C LEU A 73 15.65 -21.15 21.97
N ARG A 74 15.42 -22.25 22.71
CA ARG A 74 15.70 -23.61 22.24
C ARG A 74 14.85 -23.98 21.03
N ALA A 75 13.57 -23.61 21.01
CA ALA A 75 12.69 -23.86 19.88
C ALA A 75 13.12 -23.06 18.64
N SER A 76 13.49 -21.78 18.79
CA SER A 76 13.97 -20.95 17.68
C SER A 76 15.35 -21.36 17.18
N LEU A 77 16.29 -21.67 18.07
CA LEU A 77 17.59 -22.26 17.73
C LEU A 77 17.43 -23.63 17.08
N PHE A 78 16.51 -24.47 17.56
CA PHE A 78 16.20 -25.75 16.94
C PHE A 78 15.70 -25.58 15.51
N TRP A 79 14.87 -24.57 15.22
CA TRP A 79 14.40 -24.29 13.86
C TRP A 79 15.49 -23.71 12.95
N VAL A 80 16.35 -22.82 13.46
CA VAL A 80 17.51 -22.31 12.71
C VAL A 80 18.49 -23.45 12.42
N LEU A 81 18.78 -24.30 13.40
CA LEU A 81 19.63 -25.47 13.25
C LEU A 81 19.01 -26.51 12.31
N LEU A 82 17.69 -26.72 12.36
CA LEU A 82 16.97 -27.62 11.47
C LEU A 82 17.03 -27.10 10.01
N GLN A 83 16.88 -25.80 9.79
CA GLN A 83 17.04 -25.19 8.46
C GLN A 83 18.47 -25.30 7.94
N ILE A 84 19.47 -25.07 8.80
CA ILE A 84 20.89 -25.24 8.45
C ILE A 84 21.19 -26.72 8.12
N VAL A 85 20.68 -27.66 8.91
CA VAL A 85 20.83 -29.10 8.64
C VAL A 85 20.13 -29.51 7.36
N ILE A 86 18.94 -28.97 7.06
CA ILE A 86 18.24 -29.20 5.79
C ILE A 86 19.07 -28.72 4.61
N VAL A 87 19.65 -27.51 4.68
CA VAL A 87 20.52 -26.92 3.64
C VAL A 87 21.80 -27.74 3.46
N LEU A 88 22.48 -28.10 4.56
CA LEU A 88 23.70 -28.92 4.54
C LEU A 88 23.44 -30.33 3.99
N LEU A 89 22.27 -30.91 4.26
CA LEU A 89 21.89 -32.24 3.74
C LEU A 89 21.42 -32.19 2.28
N THR A 90 20.95 -31.05 1.77
CA THR A 90 20.67 -30.88 0.34
C THR A 90 21.93 -30.72 -0.51
N ASP A 91 23.02 -30.20 0.05
CA ASP A 91 24.31 -30.07 -0.66
C ASP A 91 25.14 -31.38 -0.67
N TYR A 92 25.01 -32.24 0.34
CA TYR A 92 25.64 -33.57 0.36
C TYR A 92 24.79 -34.65 -0.31
N GLY A 93 24.48 -34.46 -1.59
CA GLY A 93 23.78 -35.45 -2.41
C GLY A 93 24.70 -36.60 -2.84
N SER A 94 24.89 -37.66 -2.03
CA SER A 94 25.53 -38.91 -2.50
C SER A 94 25.17 -40.23 -1.78
N ILE A 95 24.21 -40.28 -0.84
CA ILE A 95 23.84 -41.56 -0.19
C ILE A 95 22.34 -41.89 -0.39
N PRO A 96 21.98 -42.83 -1.29
CA PRO A 96 20.58 -43.13 -1.65
C PRO A 96 19.70 -43.63 -0.49
N CYS A 97 20.26 -44.33 0.49
CA CYS A 97 19.52 -44.93 1.60
C CYS A 97 19.10 -43.94 2.71
N LEU A 98 19.81 -42.81 2.87
CA LEU A 98 19.43 -41.73 3.81
C LEU A 98 18.31 -40.84 3.27
N LYS A 99 18.17 -40.76 1.94
CA LYS A 99 17.21 -39.89 1.23
C LYS A 99 15.75 -40.27 1.51
N VAL A 100 15.45 -41.56 1.66
CA VAL A 100 14.09 -42.07 1.92
C VAL A 100 13.64 -41.80 3.36
N GLY A 101 14.52 -42.00 4.34
CA GLY A 101 14.26 -41.68 5.75
C GLY A 101 14.09 -40.18 5.99
N PHE A 102 14.96 -39.37 5.37
CA PHE A 102 14.90 -37.90 5.44
C PHE A 102 13.62 -37.34 4.82
N ASN A 103 13.23 -37.81 3.63
CA ASN A 103 11.99 -37.35 2.98
C ASN A 103 10.73 -37.74 3.78
N ARG A 104 10.75 -38.87 4.51
CA ARG A 104 9.65 -39.25 5.42
C ARG A 104 9.62 -38.39 6.68
N ALA A 105 10.78 -38.07 7.26
CA ALA A 105 10.88 -37.18 8.42
C ALA A 105 10.48 -35.75 8.06
N LEU A 106 10.90 -35.24 6.89
CA LEU A 106 10.50 -33.93 6.36
C LEU A 106 8.99 -33.89 6.08
N ALA A 107 8.42 -34.95 5.48
CA ALA A 107 6.98 -35.07 5.27
C ALA A 107 6.19 -35.18 6.59
N TRP A 108 6.77 -35.79 7.63
CA TRP A 108 6.18 -35.84 8.97
C TRP A 108 6.22 -34.48 9.66
N LEU A 109 7.36 -33.78 9.65
CA LEU A 109 7.52 -32.41 10.15
C LEU A 109 6.59 -31.41 9.44
N GLN A 110 6.42 -31.55 8.12
CA GLN A 110 5.47 -30.74 7.34
C GLN A 110 4.00 -31.07 7.64
N LYS A 111 3.69 -32.26 8.18
CA LYS A 111 2.34 -32.69 8.57
C LYS A 111 2.03 -32.48 10.06
N CYS A 112 3.01 -32.16 10.89
CA CYS A 112 2.79 -31.84 12.31
C CYS A 112 2.00 -30.53 12.46
N ALA A 113 0.67 -30.65 12.54
CA ALA A 113 -0.24 -29.54 12.82
C ALA A 113 0.14 -28.76 14.10
N PHE A 114 0.69 -29.46 15.10
CA PHE A 114 1.17 -28.87 16.35
C PHE A 114 2.35 -27.91 16.17
N LEU A 115 3.34 -28.27 15.33
CA LEU A 115 4.48 -27.40 15.03
C LEU A 115 4.08 -26.18 14.19
N LYS A 116 3.12 -26.36 13.27
CA LYS A 116 2.49 -25.25 12.53
C LYS A 116 1.75 -24.30 13.47
N GLN A 117 1.04 -24.83 14.46
CA GLN A 117 0.30 -24.02 15.44
C GLN A 117 1.24 -23.24 16.37
N ILE A 118 2.32 -23.85 16.87
CA ILE A 118 3.31 -23.15 17.70
C ILE A 118 4.01 -22.05 16.90
N SER A 119 4.42 -22.35 15.66
CA SER A 119 5.00 -21.38 14.74
C SER A 119 4.04 -20.21 14.50
N TYR A 120 2.78 -20.49 14.14
CA TYR A 120 1.75 -19.47 13.97
C TYR A 120 1.52 -18.62 15.22
N ASN A 121 1.41 -19.25 16.39
CA ASN A 121 1.22 -18.54 17.66
C ASN A 121 2.42 -17.64 17.98
N PHE A 122 3.66 -18.11 17.73
CA PHE A 122 4.86 -17.32 17.90
C PHE A 122 4.90 -16.10 16.96
N TYR A 123 4.59 -16.30 15.68
CA TYR A 123 4.49 -15.21 14.70
C TYR A 123 3.38 -14.22 15.08
N ALA A 124 2.24 -14.69 15.57
CA ALA A 124 1.13 -13.85 16.02
C ALA A 124 1.48 -13.06 17.30
N SER A 125 2.22 -13.64 18.24
CA SER A 125 2.71 -12.91 19.42
C SER A 125 3.74 -11.86 19.04
N LEU A 126 4.68 -12.18 18.16
CA LEU A 126 5.70 -11.24 17.70
C LEU A 126 5.08 -10.07 16.92
N SER A 127 4.09 -10.36 16.06
CA SER A 127 3.36 -9.32 15.32
C SER A 127 2.57 -8.41 16.25
N MET A 128 1.92 -8.96 17.29
CA MET A 128 1.21 -8.16 18.30
C MET A 128 2.17 -7.22 19.04
N ILE A 129 3.33 -7.71 19.48
CA ILE A 129 4.34 -6.90 20.15
C ILE A 129 4.84 -5.77 19.23
N LEU A 130 5.06 -6.07 17.96
CA LEU A 130 5.49 -5.07 16.97
C LEU A 130 4.43 -3.98 16.78
N VAL A 131 3.14 -4.36 16.65
CA VAL A 131 2.03 -3.40 16.52
C VAL A 131 1.93 -2.53 17.77
N CYS A 132 2.05 -3.10 18.98
CA CYS A 132 2.04 -2.33 20.22
C CYS A 132 3.19 -1.30 20.26
N LYS A 133 4.40 -1.69 19.85
CA LYS A 133 5.54 -0.75 19.76
C LYS A 133 5.30 0.36 18.75
N GLN A 134 4.79 0.03 17.57
CA GLN A 134 4.46 1.04 16.54
C GLN A 134 3.40 2.01 17.04
N TRP A 135 2.39 1.52 17.77
CA TRP A 135 1.35 2.33 18.37
C TRP A 135 1.89 3.31 19.42
N GLN A 136 2.84 2.88 20.26
CA GLN A 136 3.50 3.77 21.21
C GLN A 136 4.20 4.95 20.52
N LEU A 137 4.79 4.72 19.35
CA LEU A 137 5.42 5.80 18.58
C LEU A 137 4.39 6.79 18.01
N VAL A 138 3.23 6.31 17.56
CA VAL A 138 2.12 7.18 17.13
C VAL A 138 1.69 8.10 18.28
N LEU A 139 1.53 7.55 19.48
CA LEU A 139 1.18 8.33 20.66
C LEU A 139 2.25 9.36 21.03
N GLN A 140 3.54 8.99 20.97
CA GLN A 140 4.64 9.92 21.23
C GLN A 140 4.66 11.09 20.23
N VAL A 141 4.45 10.82 18.94
CA VAL A 141 4.34 11.88 17.92
C VAL A 141 3.14 12.78 18.21
N LYS A 142 1.98 12.21 18.53
CA LYS A 142 0.76 12.96 18.85
C LYS A 142 0.95 13.88 20.06
N GLU A 143 1.52 13.38 21.15
CA GLU A 143 1.83 14.16 22.35
C GLU A 143 2.81 15.30 22.03
N LYS A 144 3.85 15.01 21.24
CA LYS A 144 4.83 16.03 20.85
C LYS A 144 4.23 17.11 19.96
N LEU A 145 3.37 16.75 19.01
CA LEU A 145 2.65 17.71 18.18
C LEU A 145 1.67 18.55 18.99
N GLU A 146 0.97 17.95 19.95
CA GLU A 146 0.08 18.68 20.85
C GLU A 146 0.82 19.70 21.72
N LYS A 147 2.01 19.36 22.19
CA LYS A 147 2.83 20.24 23.01
C LYS A 147 3.50 21.35 22.20
N ASP A 148 4.20 20.98 21.13
CA ASP A 148 5.12 21.87 20.42
C ASP A 148 4.45 22.61 19.25
N TYR A 149 3.30 22.12 18.76
CA TYR A 149 2.59 22.61 17.56
C TYR A 149 1.07 22.64 17.78
N HIS A 150 0.64 23.22 18.90
CA HIS A 150 -0.77 23.28 19.32
C HIS A 150 -1.67 24.09 18.37
N ASP A 151 -1.07 24.96 17.55
CA ASP A 151 -1.71 25.79 16.53
C ASP A 151 -2.16 25.00 15.28
N LEU A 152 -1.60 23.80 15.06
CA LEU A 152 -1.98 22.97 13.93
C LEU A 152 -3.41 22.43 14.07
N PRO A 153 -4.13 22.25 12.95
CA PRO A 153 -5.50 21.76 12.93
C PRO A 153 -5.61 20.34 13.50
N VAL A 154 -6.79 20.03 14.04
CA VAL A 154 -7.15 18.71 14.59
C VAL A 154 -8.17 17.98 13.71
N GLY A 155 -8.31 16.68 13.90
CA GLY A 155 -9.17 15.80 13.12
C GLY A 155 -8.45 15.20 11.91
N LYS A 156 -9.22 14.88 10.86
CA LYS A 156 -8.70 14.24 9.65
C LYS A 156 -7.65 15.12 8.98
N ASN A 157 -6.49 14.54 8.66
CA ASN A 157 -5.29 15.21 8.15
C ASN A 157 -4.66 16.25 9.12
N GLY A 158 -5.07 16.25 10.39
CA GLY A 158 -4.57 17.15 11.42
C GLY A 158 -3.44 16.54 12.27
N ARG A 159 -3.03 17.28 13.30
CA ARG A 159 -1.94 16.92 14.22
C ARG A 159 -2.22 15.69 15.08
N ASP A 160 -3.48 15.26 15.16
CA ASP A 160 -3.96 14.12 15.93
C ASP A 160 -4.51 12.98 15.05
N ASP A 161 -4.37 13.08 13.72
CA ASP A 161 -4.69 12.01 12.77
C ASP A 161 -3.68 10.87 12.89
N GLU A 162 -4.09 9.81 13.58
CA GLU A 162 -3.27 8.64 13.86
C GLU A 162 -2.83 7.90 12.58
N GLU A 163 -3.64 7.94 11.53
CA GLU A 163 -3.28 7.33 10.25
C GLU A 163 -2.18 8.12 9.57
N MET A 164 -2.35 9.44 9.46
CA MET A 164 -1.34 10.33 8.92
C MET A 164 -0.04 10.24 9.72
N ILE A 165 -0.10 10.26 11.05
CA ILE A 165 1.07 10.10 11.92
C ILE A 165 1.81 8.79 11.63
N PHE A 166 1.08 7.68 11.54
CA PHE A 166 1.68 6.38 11.25
C PHE A 166 2.38 6.35 9.88
N TRP A 167 1.81 7.04 8.89
CA TRP A 167 2.40 7.17 7.56
C TRP A 167 3.74 7.90 7.57
N PHE A 168 3.82 9.02 8.28
CA PHE A 168 5.04 9.79 8.40
C PHE A 168 6.09 9.05 9.24
N LEU A 169 5.67 8.27 10.24
CA LEU A 169 6.56 7.35 10.96
C LEU A 169 7.13 6.27 10.02
N LYS A 170 6.31 5.59 9.22
CA LYS A 170 6.79 4.61 8.20
C LYS A 170 7.82 5.25 7.27
N ASP A 171 7.55 6.46 6.77
CA ASP A 171 8.45 7.19 5.89
C ASP A 171 9.79 7.56 6.56
N ARG A 172 9.74 7.98 7.82
CA ARG A 172 10.90 8.39 8.62
C ARG A 172 11.53 7.24 9.41
N ARG A 173 11.30 5.98 8.99
CA ARG A 173 11.86 4.76 9.62
C ARG A 173 11.61 4.72 11.12
N PHE A 174 10.41 5.12 11.52
CA PHE A 174 9.93 5.16 12.90
C PHE A 174 10.72 6.11 13.84
N SER A 175 11.43 7.10 13.27
CA SER A 175 12.02 8.22 14.01
C SER A 175 10.93 9.24 14.39
N VAL A 176 10.67 9.42 15.69
CA VAL A 176 9.65 10.36 16.21
C VAL A 176 9.97 11.79 15.81
N ASP A 177 11.20 12.24 16.04
CA ASP A 177 11.61 13.63 15.79
C ASP A 177 11.54 13.99 14.30
N ASP A 178 11.96 13.08 13.43
CA ASP A 178 11.92 13.32 11.99
C ASP A 178 10.48 13.26 11.46
N ALA A 179 9.64 12.37 12.01
CA ALA A 179 8.23 12.28 11.67
C ALA A 179 7.50 13.57 12.06
N VAL A 180 7.69 14.08 13.27
CA VAL A 180 7.14 15.36 13.73
C VAL A 180 7.54 16.49 12.78
N LYS A 181 8.85 16.67 12.53
CA LYS A 181 9.34 17.74 11.64
C LYS A 181 8.73 17.70 10.26
N LYS A 182 8.60 16.51 9.66
CA LYS A 182 8.08 16.36 8.30
C LYS A 182 6.56 16.47 8.25
N LEU A 183 5.85 15.91 9.22
CA LEU A 183 4.39 15.99 9.33
C LEU A 183 3.92 17.42 9.56
N THR A 184 4.58 18.18 10.45
CA THR A 184 4.29 19.61 10.64
C THR A 184 4.35 20.38 9.33
N LYS A 185 5.40 20.16 8.51
CA LYS A 185 5.53 20.82 7.20
C LYS A 185 4.40 20.42 6.25
N ALA A 186 3.99 19.16 6.27
CA ALA A 186 2.90 18.69 5.44
C ALA A 186 1.54 19.28 5.84
N ILE A 187 1.24 19.34 7.14
CA ILE A 187 -0.02 19.93 7.63
C ILE A 187 -0.09 21.41 7.23
N LYS A 188 0.99 22.18 7.47
CA LYS A 188 1.04 23.60 7.09
C LYS A 188 0.86 23.82 5.59
N TRP A 189 1.57 23.04 4.76
CA TRP A 189 1.41 23.12 3.31
C TRP A 189 -0.03 22.81 2.88
N ARG A 190 -0.70 21.84 3.52
CA ARG A 190 -2.10 21.50 3.18
C ARG A 190 -3.06 22.65 3.47
N GLU A 191 -2.82 23.39 4.55
CA GLU A 191 -3.59 24.59 4.89
C GLU A 191 -3.28 25.73 3.90
N GLU A 192 -2.01 26.01 3.66
CA GLU A 192 -1.56 27.07 2.73
C GLU A 192 -2.04 26.82 1.29
N PHE A 193 -2.05 25.56 0.84
CA PHE A 193 -2.51 25.17 -0.48
C PHE A 193 -4.04 25.11 -0.60
N GLY A 194 -4.77 25.08 0.52
CA GLY A 194 -6.23 24.97 0.52
C GLY A 194 -6.71 23.57 0.09
N VAL A 195 -6.02 22.50 0.49
CA VAL A 195 -6.37 21.11 0.07
C VAL A 195 -7.81 20.75 0.45
N SER A 196 -8.29 21.22 1.60
CA SER A 196 -9.64 20.98 2.09
C SER A 196 -10.73 21.68 1.25
N ASP A 197 -10.36 22.71 0.50
CA ASP A 197 -11.29 23.50 -0.32
C ASP A 197 -11.39 22.95 -1.76
N LEU A 198 -10.56 21.97 -2.12
CA LEU A 198 -10.59 21.35 -3.44
C LEU A 198 -11.87 20.54 -3.65
N SER A 199 -12.61 20.92 -4.68
CA SER A 199 -13.84 20.27 -5.14
C SER A 199 -13.80 20.01 -6.64
N GLU A 200 -14.69 19.16 -7.15
CA GLU A 200 -14.83 18.92 -8.60
C GLU A 200 -15.05 20.22 -9.38
N ASP A 201 -15.83 21.15 -8.83
CA ASP A 201 -16.07 22.46 -9.43
C ASP A 201 -14.80 23.32 -9.45
N SER A 202 -14.01 23.30 -8.37
CA SER A 202 -12.79 24.12 -8.27
C SER A 202 -11.69 23.72 -9.26
N VAL A 203 -11.67 22.47 -9.73
CA VAL A 203 -10.67 21.95 -10.68
C VAL A 203 -11.25 21.66 -12.06
N LYS A 204 -12.53 22.00 -12.28
CA LYS A 204 -13.29 21.62 -13.47
C LYS A 204 -12.62 22.05 -14.76
N ALA A 205 -12.16 23.30 -14.84
CA ALA A 205 -11.54 23.84 -16.04
C ALA A 205 -10.28 23.05 -16.46
N ALA A 206 -9.41 22.73 -15.49
CA ALA A 206 -8.23 21.91 -15.74
C ALA A 206 -8.61 20.45 -16.05
N ALA A 207 -9.60 19.89 -15.36
CA ALA A 207 -10.06 18.51 -15.56
C ALA A 207 -10.66 18.28 -16.96
N GLU A 208 -11.44 19.25 -17.47
CA GLU A 208 -12.09 19.19 -18.79
C GLU A 208 -11.09 19.11 -19.96
N THR A 209 -9.83 19.51 -19.74
CA THR A 209 -8.76 19.32 -20.73
C THR A 209 -8.49 17.83 -21.00
N GLY A 210 -8.85 16.95 -20.06
CA GLY A 210 -8.57 15.52 -20.11
C GLY A 210 -7.09 15.17 -20.06
N LYS A 211 -6.23 16.08 -19.56
CA LYS A 211 -4.79 15.86 -19.40
C LYS A 211 -4.46 14.89 -18.27
N SER A 212 -5.36 14.75 -17.29
CA SER A 212 -5.20 13.80 -16.20
C SER A 212 -6.55 13.42 -15.63
N PHE A 213 -6.69 12.15 -15.23
CA PHE A 213 -7.91 11.63 -14.62
C PHE A 213 -7.62 10.43 -13.72
N LEU A 214 -8.58 10.14 -12.84
CA LEU A 214 -8.59 8.92 -12.03
C LEU A 214 -9.34 7.84 -12.80
N HIS A 215 -8.69 6.71 -13.07
CA HIS A 215 -9.32 5.56 -13.69
C HIS A 215 -10.38 4.96 -12.76
N ASP A 216 -11.43 4.40 -13.35
CA ASP A 216 -12.57 3.87 -12.59
C ASP A 216 -12.24 2.53 -11.89
N PHE A 217 -11.34 1.75 -12.47
CA PHE A 217 -10.95 0.44 -11.97
C PHE A 217 -9.56 0.48 -11.31
N LEU A 218 -9.33 -0.51 -10.45
CA LEU A 218 -8.01 -0.76 -9.88
C LEU A 218 -7.14 -1.54 -10.87
N ASP A 219 -5.83 -1.43 -10.74
CA ASP A 219 -4.90 -2.33 -11.43
C ASP A 219 -5.01 -3.77 -10.88
N VAL A 220 -4.38 -4.74 -11.54
CA VAL A 220 -4.36 -6.15 -11.09
C VAL A 220 -3.73 -6.34 -9.70
N ASN A 221 -2.98 -5.35 -9.21
CA ASN A 221 -2.40 -5.33 -7.87
C ASN A 221 -3.31 -4.64 -6.84
N GLY A 222 -4.50 -4.20 -7.22
CA GLY A 222 -5.48 -3.55 -6.34
C GLY A 222 -5.15 -2.08 -6.00
N ARG A 223 -4.34 -1.40 -6.82
CA ARG A 223 -4.01 0.03 -6.66
C ARG A 223 -4.97 0.88 -7.47
N SER A 224 -5.34 2.04 -6.94
CA SER A 224 -6.01 3.06 -7.75
C SER A 224 -5.05 3.61 -8.79
N VAL A 225 -5.58 3.97 -9.96
CA VAL A 225 -4.76 4.34 -11.13
C VAL A 225 -5.03 5.78 -11.53
N LEU A 226 -4.00 6.61 -11.46
CA LEU A 226 -3.98 7.93 -12.04
C LEU A 226 -3.39 7.87 -13.44
N VAL A 227 -4.08 8.43 -14.42
CA VAL A 227 -3.61 8.51 -15.81
C VAL A 227 -3.35 9.96 -16.16
N VAL A 228 -2.17 10.24 -16.71
CA VAL A 228 -1.75 11.54 -17.24
C VAL A 228 -1.50 11.38 -18.74
N VAL A 229 -2.22 12.12 -19.55
CA VAL A 229 -2.05 12.18 -21.01
C VAL A 229 -1.16 13.37 -21.32
N ALA A 230 0.14 13.14 -21.39
CA ALA A 230 1.12 14.22 -21.40
C ALA A 230 1.03 15.12 -22.64
N SER A 231 0.57 14.58 -23.78
CA SER A 231 0.33 15.34 -25.02
C SER A 231 -0.77 16.39 -24.92
N LYS A 232 -1.61 16.33 -23.87
CA LYS A 232 -2.65 17.33 -23.58
C LYS A 232 -2.20 18.39 -22.57
N HIS A 233 -1.01 18.27 -22.00
CA HIS A 233 -0.46 19.27 -21.10
C HIS A 233 0.19 20.40 -21.90
N PHE A 234 -0.35 21.61 -21.80
CA PHE A 234 0.20 22.79 -22.46
C PHE A 234 0.47 23.90 -21.43
N PRO A 235 1.67 23.92 -20.81
CA PRO A 235 1.98 24.82 -19.68
C PRO A 235 1.92 26.30 -20.03
N ARG A 236 1.94 26.65 -21.32
CA ARG A 236 1.81 28.04 -21.80
C ARG A 236 0.36 28.51 -21.96
N MET A 237 -0.60 27.59 -21.91
CA MET A 237 -2.01 27.86 -22.21
C MET A 237 -2.88 27.91 -20.96
N GLN A 238 -2.33 27.57 -19.79
CA GLN A 238 -3.09 27.38 -18.55
C GLN A 238 -2.33 27.98 -17.38
N ASP A 239 -3.06 28.42 -16.35
CA ASP A 239 -2.45 28.86 -15.11
C ASP A 239 -1.81 27.65 -14.40
N PRO A 240 -0.50 27.69 -14.09
CA PRO A 240 0.17 26.61 -13.37
C PRO A 240 -0.55 26.17 -12.10
N ILE A 241 -1.19 27.10 -11.38
CA ILE A 241 -1.90 26.81 -10.12
C ILE A 241 -3.08 25.86 -10.36
N GLU A 242 -3.77 25.97 -11.49
CA GLU A 242 -4.91 25.11 -11.80
C GLU A 242 -4.49 23.66 -12.05
N ASP A 243 -3.32 23.46 -12.66
CA ASP A 243 -2.73 22.13 -12.85
C ASP A 243 -2.25 21.53 -11.53
N GLU A 244 -1.66 22.34 -10.66
CA GLU A 244 -1.28 21.93 -9.31
C GLU A 244 -2.50 21.51 -8.49
N LYS A 245 -3.59 22.29 -8.52
CA LYS A 245 -4.85 21.94 -7.82
C LYS A 245 -5.45 20.66 -8.36
N LEU A 246 -5.54 20.48 -9.68
CA LEU A 246 -6.02 19.25 -10.29
C LEU A 246 -5.19 18.04 -9.86
N CYS A 247 -3.86 18.19 -9.84
CA CYS A 247 -2.95 17.15 -9.38
C CYS A 247 -3.26 16.69 -7.95
N VAL A 248 -3.33 17.64 -7.01
CA VAL A 248 -3.58 17.36 -5.59
C VAL A 248 -4.98 16.78 -5.39
N PHE A 249 -6.00 17.33 -6.07
CA PHE A 249 -7.36 16.82 -6.04
C PHE A 249 -7.43 15.34 -6.50
N LEU A 250 -6.77 15.01 -7.62
CA LEU A 250 -6.73 13.64 -8.13
C LEU A 250 -5.99 12.68 -7.18
N ILE A 251 -4.91 13.14 -6.52
CA ILE A 251 -4.22 12.34 -5.49
C ILE A 251 -5.15 12.05 -4.31
N GLU A 252 -5.84 13.06 -3.77
CA GLU A 252 -6.80 12.87 -2.67
C GLU A 252 -7.91 11.87 -3.07
N LYS A 253 -8.47 12.03 -4.27
CA LYS A 253 -9.52 11.13 -4.80
C LYS A 253 -9.00 9.71 -5.05
N ALA A 254 -7.76 9.56 -5.51
CA ALA A 254 -7.14 8.25 -5.72
C ALA A 254 -6.91 7.52 -4.39
N LEU A 255 -6.45 8.25 -3.36
CA LEU A 255 -6.22 7.70 -2.03
C LEU A 255 -7.53 7.33 -1.33
N SER A 256 -8.59 8.11 -1.50
CA SER A 256 -9.90 7.79 -0.93
C SER A 256 -10.56 6.54 -1.55
N LYS A 257 -10.15 6.15 -2.77
CA LYS A 257 -10.64 4.93 -3.45
C LYS A 257 -9.84 3.67 -3.11
N LEU A 258 -8.74 3.76 -2.35
CA LEU A 258 -7.92 2.59 -2.05
C LEU A 258 -8.69 1.57 -1.21
N PRO A 259 -8.69 0.27 -1.58
CA PRO A 259 -9.22 -0.79 -0.74
C PRO A 259 -8.51 -0.88 0.61
N GLU A 260 -9.19 -1.46 1.60
CA GLU A 260 -8.56 -1.72 2.91
C GLU A 260 -7.29 -2.57 2.77
N GLY A 261 -6.19 -2.10 3.36
CA GLY A 261 -4.87 -2.75 3.28
C GLY A 261 -4.06 -2.40 2.03
N LYS A 262 -4.61 -1.60 1.12
CA LYS A 262 -3.85 -0.96 0.03
C LYS A 262 -3.49 0.45 0.42
N GLU A 263 -2.28 0.84 0.04
CA GLU A 263 -1.64 2.02 0.63
C GLU A 263 -1.08 2.99 -0.40
N ASP A 264 -0.93 2.53 -1.65
CA ASP A 264 -0.22 3.21 -2.72
C ASP A 264 -1.00 3.23 -4.05
N VAL A 265 -0.67 4.21 -4.89
CA VAL A 265 -1.30 4.44 -6.20
C VAL A 265 -0.35 4.07 -7.34
N LEU A 266 -0.93 3.71 -8.49
CA LEU A 266 -0.24 3.60 -9.76
C LEU A 266 -0.42 4.90 -10.55
N VAL A 267 0.67 5.48 -11.04
CA VAL A 267 0.62 6.63 -11.96
C VAL A 267 1.06 6.19 -13.33
N ILE A 268 0.23 6.41 -14.34
CA ILE A 268 0.52 6.14 -15.74
C ILE A 268 0.68 7.47 -16.45
N ILE A 269 1.85 7.73 -17.00
CA ILE A 269 2.12 8.89 -17.85
C ILE A 269 2.19 8.37 -19.29
N ASP A 270 1.12 8.61 -20.03
CA ASP A 270 1.01 8.35 -21.45
C ASP A 270 1.77 9.42 -22.22
N LEU A 271 2.91 9.03 -22.81
CA LEU A 271 3.78 9.92 -23.58
C LEU A 271 3.51 9.80 -25.09
N ARG A 272 2.47 9.08 -25.51
CA ARG A 272 2.06 9.05 -26.93
C ARG A 272 1.67 10.46 -27.39
N GLY A 273 2.31 10.92 -28.45
CA GLY A 273 2.13 12.28 -28.98
C GLY A 273 2.79 13.38 -28.16
N PHE A 274 3.63 13.05 -27.16
CA PHE A 274 4.35 14.05 -26.38
C PHE A 274 5.39 14.80 -27.23
N GLY A 275 5.30 16.13 -27.22
CA GLY A 275 6.22 17.06 -27.86
C GLY A 275 6.92 18.00 -26.87
N THR A 276 7.83 18.83 -27.40
CA THR A 276 8.60 19.81 -26.58
C THR A 276 7.72 20.86 -25.93
N GLU A 277 6.61 21.21 -26.56
CA GLU A 277 5.60 22.15 -26.08
C GLU A 277 4.85 21.65 -24.84
N ASN A 278 4.86 20.33 -24.61
CA ASN A 278 4.26 19.71 -23.45
C ASN A 278 5.22 19.61 -22.25
N ALA A 279 6.51 19.90 -22.45
CA ALA A 279 7.53 19.74 -21.41
C ALA A 279 7.36 20.80 -20.32
N ASP A 280 7.14 20.35 -19.08
CA ASP A 280 6.97 21.22 -17.93
C ASP A 280 7.79 20.72 -16.72
N LEU A 281 9.03 21.23 -16.62
CA LEU A 281 9.92 20.88 -15.51
C LEU A 281 9.46 21.49 -14.18
N LYS A 282 8.69 22.60 -14.19
CA LYS A 282 8.20 23.23 -12.98
C LYS A 282 7.11 22.37 -12.36
N PHE A 283 6.10 22.01 -13.15
CA PHE A 283 5.04 21.12 -12.70
C PHE A 283 5.57 19.74 -12.30
N LEU A 284 6.55 19.19 -13.03
CA LEU A 284 7.16 17.92 -12.65
C LEU A 284 7.93 18.01 -11.32
N THR A 285 8.59 19.14 -11.04
CA THR A 285 9.24 19.37 -9.74
C THR A 285 8.19 19.44 -8.63
N PHE A 286 7.10 20.17 -8.85
CA PHE A 286 5.96 20.22 -7.94
C PHE A 286 5.39 18.81 -7.67
N LEU A 287 5.12 18.02 -8.71
CA LEU A 287 4.59 16.66 -8.58
C LEU A 287 5.50 15.76 -7.72
N ILE A 288 6.82 15.85 -7.95
CA ILE A 288 7.81 15.11 -7.16
C ILE A 288 7.78 15.55 -5.70
N ASP A 289 7.75 16.86 -5.45
CA ASP A 289 7.69 17.42 -4.10
C ASP A 289 6.40 17.04 -3.38
N VAL A 290 5.25 17.00 -4.07
CA VAL A 290 3.97 16.56 -3.51
C VAL A 290 4.08 15.14 -2.97
N PHE A 291 4.53 14.18 -3.78
CA PHE A 291 4.69 12.80 -3.31
C PHE A 291 5.81 12.65 -2.27
N TYR A 292 6.91 13.38 -2.42
CA TYR A 292 8.05 13.23 -1.53
C TYR A 292 7.80 13.86 -0.15
N CYS A 293 7.24 15.07 -0.10
CA CYS A 293 7.11 15.87 1.11
C CYS A 293 5.76 15.66 1.80
N TYR A 294 4.66 15.58 1.05
CA TYR A 294 3.30 15.70 1.59
C TYR A 294 2.50 14.40 1.55
N TYR A 295 2.77 13.52 0.58
CA TYR A 295 2.13 12.21 0.44
C TYR A 295 3.16 11.07 0.45
N PRO A 296 4.05 10.99 1.46
CA PRO A 296 5.12 10.01 1.46
C PRO A 296 4.57 8.58 1.46
N LYS A 297 5.25 7.67 0.75
CA LYS A 297 4.88 6.24 0.65
C LYS A 297 3.52 5.97 -0.01
N ARG A 298 2.89 6.98 -0.61
CA ARG A 298 1.62 6.83 -1.35
C ARG A 298 1.80 6.53 -2.84
N LEU A 299 3.02 6.64 -3.38
CA LEU A 299 3.34 6.29 -4.76
C LEU A 299 3.92 4.87 -4.84
N GLY A 300 3.25 3.98 -5.55
CA GLY A 300 3.66 2.59 -5.69
C GLY A 300 4.51 2.33 -6.94
N GLN A 301 4.10 2.90 -8.08
CA GLN A 301 4.84 2.78 -9.34
C GLN A 301 4.44 3.91 -10.29
N VAL A 302 5.39 4.31 -11.16
CA VAL A 302 5.15 5.25 -12.27
C VAL A 302 5.48 4.55 -13.59
N LEU A 303 4.53 4.51 -14.51
CA LEU A 303 4.73 3.97 -15.86
C LEU A 303 4.90 5.13 -16.84
N LEU A 304 6.02 5.15 -17.55
CA LEU A 304 6.26 6.05 -18.67
C LEU A 304 6.00 5.27 -19.97
N VAL A 305 4.81 5.47 -20.53
CA VAL A 305 4.27 4.64 -21.62
C VAL A 305 4.63 5.25 -22.97
N GLU A 306 5.24 4.46 -23.85
CA GLU A 306 5.63 4.87 -25.22
C GLU A 306 6.48 6.16 -25.23
N ALA A 307 7.47 6.25 -24.35
CA ALA A 307 8.32 7.43 -24.23
C ALA A 307 9.08 7.75 -25.54
N PRO A 308 8.82 8.90 -26.20
CA PRO A 308 9.49 9.25 -27.44
C PRO A 308 10.93 9.71 -27.20
N PHE A 309 11.76 9.72 -28.24
CA PHE A 309 13.17 10.14 -28.13
C PHE A 309 13.33 11.55 -27.56
N VAL A 310 12.41 12.46 -27.89
CA VAL A 310 12.37 13.85 -27.38
C VAL A 310 12.18 13.93 -25.86
N PHE A 311 11.69 12.88 -25.21
CA PHE A 311 11.56 12.81 -23.75
C PHE A 311 12.90 12.56 -23.03
N LYS A 312 13.92 12.03 -23.74
CA LYS A 312 15.19 11.65 -23.13
C LYS A 312 15.92 12.79 -22.40
N PRO A 313 16.05 14.01 -22.97
CA PRO A 313 16.66 15.14 -22.26
C PRO A 313 15.87 15.53 -21.00
N ILE A 314 14.53 15.50 -21.06
CA ILE A 314 13.67 15.80 -19.92
C ILE A 314 13.91 14.78 -18.80
N TRP A 315 13.97 13.49 -19.15
CA TRP A 315 14.27 12.44 -18.19
C TRP A 315 15.65 12.60 -17.53
N GLN A 316 16.66 13.04 -18.28
CA GLN A 316 18.00 13.29 -17.72
C GLN A 316 18.00 14.39 -16.66
N LEU A 317 17.13 15.39 -16.80
CA LEU A 317 16.96 16.48 -15.83
C LEU A 317 16.13 16.05 -14.61
N THR A 318 15.15 15.16 -14.81
CA THR A 318 14.14 14.84 -13.79
C THR A 318 14.54 13.64 -12.93
N LYS A 319 15.28 12.68 -13.49
CA LYS A 319 15.77 11.50 -12.76
C LYS A 319 16.56 11.86 -11.49
N PRO A 320 17.47 12.85 -11.47
CA PRO A 320 18.15 13.26 -10.23
C PRO A 320 17.20 13.79 -9.14
N LEU A 321 16.12 14.49 -9.54
CA LEU A 321 15.13 15.06 -8.62
C LEU A 321 14.33 13.99 -7.89
N LEU A 322 14.10 12.84 -8.54
CA LEU A 322 13.34 11.72 -7.97
C LEU A 322 14.03 11.03 -6.78
N LYS A 323 15.36 11.18 -6.60
CA LYS A 323 16.10 10.52 -5.50
C LYS A 323 15.75 9.02 -5.42
N SER A 324 15.22 8.55 -4.28
CA SER A 324 14.80 7.16 -4.07
C SER A 324 13.57 6.75 -4.87
N TYR A 325 12.76 7.70 -5.35
CA TYR A 325 11.56 7.41 -6.15
C TYR A 325 11.91 7.02 -7.58
N ALA A 326 13.16 7.23 -8.03
CA ALA A 326 13.60 6.83 -9.36
C ALA A 326 13.46 5.31 -9.59
N SER A 327 13.55 4.50 -8.53
CA SER A 327 13.36 3.04 -8.61
C SER A 327 11.90 2.62 -8.83
N LEU A 328 10.95 3.54 -8.65
CA LEU A 328 9.52 3.30 -8.89
C LEU A 328 9.14 3.55 -10.36
N VAL A 329 10.02 4.15 -11.15
CA VAL A 329 9.75 4.52 -12.54
C VAL A 329 10.10 3.35 -13.47
N ARG A 330 9.16 2.97 -14.32
CA ARG A 330 9.34 1.98 -15.38
C ARG A 330 8.98 2.60 -16.73
N PHE A 331 9.92 2.53 -17.67
CA PHE A 331 9.62 2.76 -19.09
C PHE A 331 9.01 1.49 -19.66
N CYS A 332 7.88 1.59 -20.33
CA CYS A 332 7.20 0.43 -20.91
C CYS A 332 6.44 0.78 -22.19
N SER A 333 6.14 -0.26 -22.98
CA SER A 333 5.23 -0.15 -24.12
C SER A 333 3.78 -0.20 -23.66
N LEU A 334 2.87 0.24 -24.53
CA LEU A 334 1.43 0.11 -24.30
C LEU A 334 1.03 -1.35 -24.08
N LYS A 335 1.62 -2.27 -24.85
CA LYS A 335 1.39 -3.72 -24.71
C LYS A 335 1.72 -4.23 -23.30
N THR A 336 2.84 -3.80 -22.73
CA THR A 336 3.20 -4.14 -21.35
C THR A 336 2.16 -3.64 -20.34
N VAL A 337 1.60 -2.44 -20.55
CA VAL A 337 0.52 -1.93 -19.68
C VAL A 337 -0.72 -2.81 -19.78
N GLN A 338 -1.10 -3.19 -21.01
CA GLN A 338 -2.27 -4.04 -21.27
C GLN A 338 -2.14 -5.42 -20.61
N GLU A 339 -0.97 -6.06 -20.74
CA GLU A 339 -0.75 -7.44 -20.32
C GLU A 339 -0.46 -7.59 -18.82
N GLU A 340 0.24 -6.62 -18.21
CA GLU A 340 0.74 -6.77 -16.84
C GLU A 340 -0.07 -6.02 -15.77
N TYR A 341 -0.87 -5.02 -16.16
CA TYR A 341 -1.51 -4.10 -15.20
C TYR A 341 -3.03 -4.13 -15.20
N PHE A 342 -3.67 -4.65 -16.26
CA PHE A 342 -5.13 -4.65 -16.40
C PHE A 342 -5.63 -5.99 -16.93
N THR A 343 -6.92 -6.26 -16.71
CA THR A 343 -7.66 -7.26 -17.49
C THR A 343 -8.31 -6.58 -18.69
N GLU A 344 -8.80 -7.34 -19.67
CA GLU A 344 -9.52 -6.78 -20.82
C GLU A 344 -10.73 -5.91 -20.40
N GLU A 345 -11.38 -6.27 -19.31
CA GLU A 345 -12.52 -5.54 -18.75
C GLU A 345 -12.10 -4.23 -18.08
N THR A 346 -10.98 -4.23 -17.34
CA THR A 346 -10.52 -3.08 -16.55
C THR A 346 -9.57 -2.16 -17.29
N LEU A 347 -9.18 -2.48 -18.52
CA LEU A 347 -8.27 -1.67 -19.34
C LEU A 347 -8.88 -0.29 -19.68
N PRO A 348 -8.14 0.82 -19.47
CA PRO A 348 -8.57 2.15 -19.91
C PRO A 348 -8.89 2.17 -21.41
N ALA A 349 -9.98 2.84 -21.79
CA ALA A 349 -10.44 2.89 -23.18
C ALA A 349 -9.36 3.42 -24.13
N SER A 350 -8.60 4.44 -23.72
CA SER A 350 -7.49 5.01 -24.47
C SER A 350 -6.32 4.04 -24.71
N PHE A 351 -6.30 2.90 -24.02
CA PHE A 351 -5.28 1.87 -24.12
C PHE A 351 -5.78 0.60 -24.81
N ARG A 352 -7.03 0.53 -25.28
CA ARG A 352 -7.57 -0.67 -25.97
C ARG A 352 -7.06 -0.78 -27.40
N ASP A 353 -7.01 0.34 -28.11
CA ASP A 353 -6.57 0.38 -29.50
C ASP A 353 -5.03 0.40 -29.51
N GLY A 354 -4.43 -0.77 -29.76
CA GLY A 354 -2.99 -0.97 -29.86
C GLY A 354 -2.33 -0.31 -31.07
N GLU A 355 -3.09 0.44 -31.87
CA GLU A 355 -2.56 1.30 -32.91
C GLU A 355 -2.35 2.69 -32.31
N GLY A 356 -1.09 3.15 -32.28
CA GLY A 356 -0.76 4.52 -31.90
C GLY A 356 -1.70 5.50 -32.60
N TYR A 357 -2.03 6.61 -31.93
CA TYR A 357 -2.82 7.73 -32.46
C TYR A 357 -2.35 8.16 -33.87
N THR A 358 -2.72 7.44 -34.91
CA THR A 358 -2.75 7.92 -36.28
C THR A 358 -4.05 8.69 -36.39
N VAL A 359 -3.95 10.00 -36.19
CA VAL A 359 -4.84 10.99 -36.82
C VAL A 359 -6.33 10.64 -36.69
N TYR A 360 -6.87 10.70 -35.47
CA TYR A 360 -8.33 10.87 -35.33
C TYR A 360 -8.69 12.32 -35.64
N ASN A 361 -8.75 12.57 -36.95
CA ASN A 361 -9.50 13.58 -37.68
C ASN A 361 -10.08 14.75 -36.87
N ALA A 362 -9.50 15.92 -37.12
CA ALA A 362 -10.05 17.26 -36.94
C ALA A 362 -11.31 17.54 -37.80
N ALA A 363 -12.18 16.55 -38.04
CA ALA A 363 -13.32 16.69 -38.94
C ALA A 363 -14.46 15.75 -38.55
N LYS A 364 -15.11 15.97 -37.40
CA LYS A 364 -16.50 15.56 -37.13
C LYS A 364 -17.04 16.22 -35.85
N SER A 365 -17.06 17.55 -35.82
CA SER A 365 -17.99 18.31 -34.96
C SER A 365 -18.68 19.41 -35.79
N THR A 366 -19.31 19.02 -36.89
CA THR A 366 -20.31 19.87 -37.55
C THR A 366 -21.36 18.94 -38.16
N LYS A 367 -22.63 19.22 -37.83
CA LYS A 367 -23.86 18.43 -38.10
C LYS A 367 -24.04 17.33 -37.04
N ILE A 368 -24.94 17.48 -36.06
CA ILE A 368 -26.42 17.49 -36.14
C ILE A 368 -26.88 18.17 -34.81
N SER A 369 -27.78 19.16 -34.73
CA SER A 369 -29.17 19.16 -35.20
C SER A 369 -29.69 20.57 -35.49
N GLY A 370 -30.13 20.78 -36.73
CA GLY A 370 -31.20 21.69 -37.08
C GLY A 370 -32.32 20.86 -37.69
N ASN A 371 -33.47 20.86 -37.01
CA ASN A 371 -34.86 20.63 -37.44
C ASN A 371 -35.67 20.02 -36.30
#